data_AF-R1AV78-F1
#
_entry.id   AF-R1AV78-F1
#
_cell.length_a   1.000
_cell.length_b   1.000
_cell.length_c   1.000
_cell.angle_alpha   90.00
_cell.angle_beta   90.00
_cell.angle_gamma   90.00
#
_symmetry.space_group_name_H-M   'P 1'
#
loop_
_entity.id
_entity.type
_entity.pdbx_description
1 polymer ?
#
loop_
_entity_poly.entity_id
_entity_poly.type
_entity_poly.pdbx_seq_one_letter_code
_entity_poly.pdbx_strand_id
1 'polypeptide(L)'
;MFKEVNIYLLEKIKIKKLIWISKIGINDAASTGIVTGFVWALKSLIVSLISKDKTINNCKIDVQPIYSQNQFETYFNCIIKLKLVYIIIAGFIGLKAKFKGGESSV
;
A
#
# COMPACT_ATOMS: atom_id res chain seq x y z
N MET A 1 16.85 -0.05 14.62
CA MET A 1 16.12 1.09 15.20
C MET A 1 15.09 1.70 14.25
N PHE A 2 15.46 2.33 13.11
CA PHE A 2 14.46 2.93 12.19
C PHE A 2 13.46 1.93 11.59
N LYS A 3 13.89 0.69 11.31
CA LYS A 3 13.00 -0.38 10.82
C LYS A 3 11.88 -0.72 11.82
N GLU A 4 12.17 -0.73 13.12
CA GLU A 4 11.18 -1.05 14.16
C GLU A 4 10.13 0.05 14.30
N VAL A 5 10.54 1.32 14.18
CA VAL A 5 9.63 2.47 14.21
C VAL A 5 8.67 2.43 13.00
N ASN A 6 9.16 2.04 11.82
CA ASN A 6 8.31 1.89 10.65
C ASN A 6 7.30 0.75 10.80
N ILE A 7 7.70 -0.41 11.32
CA ILE A 7 6.78 -1.54 11.59
C ILE A 7 5.72 -1.12 12.62
N TYR A 8 6.13 -0.45 13.70
CA TYR A 8 5.21 0.07 14.71
C TYR A 8 4.17 1.04 14.11
N LEU A 9 4.60 1.98 13.26
CA LEU A 9 3.66 2.88 12.58
C LEU A 9 2.73 2.12 11.65
N LEU A 10 3.26 1.14 10.88
CA LEU A 10 2.47 0.30 9.99
C LEU A 10 1.39 -0.49 10.74
N GLU A 11 1.66 -1.00 11.95
CA GLU A 11 0.63 -1.67 12.77
C GLU A 11 -0.48 -0.71 13.23
N LYS A 12 -0.17 0.56 13.49
CA LYS A 12 -1.15 1.54 14.02
C LYS A 12 -1.96 2.25 12.93
N ILE A 13 -1.55 2.14 11.67
CA ILE A 13 -2.26 2.63 10.50
C ILE A 13 -3.55 1.82 10.32
N LYS A 14 -4.71 2.47 10.32
CA LYS A 14 -6.00 1.86 9.96
C LYS A 14 -6.41 2.26 8.55
N ILE A 15 -6.76 1.30 7.71
CA ILE A 15 -7.18 1.58 6.33
C ILE A 15 -8.70 1.63 6.31
N LYS A 16 -9.27 2.82 6.07
CA LYS A 16 -10.72 3.00 6.04
C LYS A 16 -11.34 2.64 4.70
N LYS A 17 -10.64 2.98 3.62
CA LYS A 17 -11.12 2.79 2.25
C LYS A 17 -9.94 2.46 1.35
N LEU A 18 -10.09 1.47 0.49
CA LEU A 18 -9.11 1.12 -0.52
C LEU A 18 -9.87 0.86 -1.82
N ILE A 19 -9.73 1.75 -2.80
CA ILE A 19 -10.23 1.57 -4.15
C ILE A 19 -9.01 1.47 -5.08
N TRP A 20 -8.91 0.37 -5.82
CA TRP A 20 -7.84 0.15 -6.77
C TRP A 20 -8.37 -0.45 -8.07
N ILE A 21 -8.61 0.40 -9.05
CA ILE A 21 -9.10 0.04 -10.37
C ILE A 21 -7.94 0.17 -11.36
N SER A 22 -7.67 -0.86 -12.15
CA SER A 22 -6.65 -0.81 -13.20
C SER A 22 -7.30 -1.16 -14.53
N LYS A 23 -7.08 -0.36 -15.56
CA LYS A 23 -7.46 -0.65 -16.93
C LYS A 23 -6.20 -1.09 -17.69
N ILE A 24 -6.27 -2.24 -18.34
CA ILE A 24 -5.12 -2.83 -19.03
C ILE A 24 -5.59 -3.28 -20.41
N GLY A 25 -4.99 -2.71 -21.44
CA GLY A 25 -5.12 -3.15 -22.82
C GLY A 25 -3.75 -3.29 -23.45
N ILE A 26 -3.51 -4.39 -24.13
CA ILE A 26 -2.27 -4.70 -24.86
C ILE A 26 -2.67 -5.02 -26.31
N ASN A 27 -1.74 -4.89 -27.24
CA ASN A 27 -1.94 -5.15 -28.68
C ASN A 27 -2.51 -6.55 -29.01
N ASP A 28 -2.36 -7.52 -28.11
CA ASP A 28 -2.91 -8.86 -28.26
C ASP A 28 -3.95 -9.16 -27.18
N ALA A 29 -5.12 -9.64 -27.59
CA ALA A 29 -6.25 -9.91 -26.70
C ALA A 29 -5.97 -11.09 -25.74
N ALA A 30 -5.26 -12.11 -26.21
CA ALA A 30 -4.86 -13.24 -25.36
C ALA A 30 -3.89 -12.79 -24.28
N SER A 31 -2.87 -12.03 -24.65
CA SER A 31 -1.92 -11.39 -23.74
C SER A 31 -2.62 -10.46 -22.74
N THR A 32 -3.59 -9.66 -23.19
CA THR A 32 -4.40 -8.78 -22.33
C THR A 32 -5.16 -9.58 -21.28
N GLY A 33 -5.76 -10.72 -21.64
CA GLY A 33 -6.45 -11.61 -20.70
C GLY A 33 -5.52 -12.20 -19.65
N ILE A 34 -4.33 -12.67 -20.07
CA ILE A 34 -3.32 -13.24 -19.16
C ILE A 34 -2.83 -12.17 -18.17
N VAL A 35 -2.44 -10.99 -18.68
CA VAL A 35 -1.92 -9.90 -17.82
C VAL A 35 -3.01 -9.39 -16.89
N THR A 36 -4.25 -9.28 -17.34
CA THR A 36 -5.40 -8.89 -16.50
C THR A 36 -5.60 -9.86 -15.36
N GLY A 37 -5.64 -11.17 -15.64
CA GLY A 37 -5.77 -12.20 -14.61
C GLY A 37 -4.60 -12.21 -13.62
N PHE A 38 -3.36 -12.06 -14.12
CA PHE A 38 -2.17 -11.97 -13.29
C PHE A 38 -2.20 -10.75 -12.37
N VAL A 39 -2.53 -9.56 -12.91
CA VAL A 39 -2.62 -8.33 -12.13
C VAL A 39 -3.75 -8.42 -11.11
N TRP A 40 -4.89 -9.03 -11.46
CA TRP A 40 -5.99 -9.24 -10.53
C TRP A 40 -5.58 -10.15 -9.36
N ALA A 41 -4.88 -11.25 -9.64
CA ALA A 41 -4.36 -12.15 -8.61
C ALA A 41 -3.35 -11.44 -7.71
N LEU A 42 -2.40 -10.69 -8.29
CA LEU A 42 -1.39 -9.95 -7.53
C LEU A 42 -2.03 -8.88 -6.63
N LYS A 43 -2.99 -8.11 -7.15
CA LYS A 43 -3.73 -7.09 -6.38
C LYS A 43 -4.52 -7.74 -5.24
N SER A 44 -5.13 -8.89 -5.48
CA SER A 44 -5.87 -9.65 -4.47
C SER A 44 -4.96 -10.17 -3.34
N LEU A 45 -3.75 -10.65 -3.67
CA LEU A 45 -2.75 -11.04 -2.67
C LEU A 45 -2.34 -9.86 -1.78
N ILE A 46 -2.04 -8.70 -2.38
CA ILE A 46 -1.68 -7.49 -1.65
C ILE A 46 -2.79 -7.11 -0.66
N VAL A 47 -4.05 -7.09 -1.12
CA VAL A 47 -5.17 -6.73 -0.27
C VAL A 47 -5.43 -7.78 0.81
N SER A 48 -5.24 -9.06 0.52
CA SER A 48 -5.36 -10.12 1.51
C SER A 48 -4.35 -9.95 2.66
N LEU A 49 -3.09 -9.66 2.33
CA LEU A 49 -2.06 -9.37 3.33
C LEU A 49 -2.42 -8.15 4.18
N ILE A 50 -2.90 -7.08 3.55
CA ILE A 50 -3.31 -5.87 4.25
C ILE A 50 -4.54 -6.13 5.14
N SER A 51 -5.49 -6.93 4.67
CA SER A 51 -6.75 -7.24 5.37
C SER A 51 -6.53 -8.18 6.56
N LYS A 52 -5.48 -9.00 6.54
CA LYS A 52 -5.12 -9.90 7.64
C LYS A 52 -4.79 -9.14 8.93
N ASP A 53 -4.07 -8.03 8.81
CA ASP A 53 -3.63 -7.23 9.96
C ASP A 53 -4.56 -6.04 10.24
N LYS A 54 -5.45 -5.69 9.30
CA LYS A 54 -6.28 -4.48 9.37
C LYS A 54 -7.68 -4.71 8.85
N THR A 55 -8.67 -4.27 9.62
CA THR A 55 -10.05 -4.22 9.15
C THR A 55 -10.19 -3.11 8.09
N ILE A 56 -10.46 -3.51 6.84
CA ILE A 56 -10.78 -2.59 5.74
C ILE A 56 -12.30 -2.51 5.60
N ASN A 57 -12.89 -1.39 5.98
CA ASN A 57 -14.36 -1.24 5.94
C ASN A 57 -14.92 -1.14 4.52
N ASN A 58 -14.13 -0.61 3.58
CA ASN A 58 -14.58 -0.42 2.19
C ASN A 58 -13.44 -0.72 1.22
N CYS A 59 -13.38 -1.95 0.73
CA CYS A 59 -12.37 -2.40 -0.23
C CYS A 59 -13.02 -2.66 -1.59
N LYS A 60 -12.50 -2.03 -2.65
CA LYS A 60 -12.90 -2.27 -4.04
C LYS A 60 -11.65 -2.41 -4.89
N ILE A 61 -11.43 -3.61 -5.43
CA ILE A 61 -10.35 -3.87 -6.38
C ILE A 61 -11.00 -4.27 -7.69
N ASP A 62 -10.52 -3.70 -8.79
CA ASP A 62 -11.00 -4.06 -10.11
C ASP A 62 -9.86 -4.03 -11.13
N VAL A 63 -9.96 -4.89 -12.14
CA VAL A 63 -9.06 -4.89 -13.30
C VAL A 63 -9.91 -5.01 -14.55
N GLN A 64 -9.96 -3.94 -15.34
CA GLN A 64 -10.77 -3.83 -16.54
C GLN A 64 -9.90 -4.07 -17.77
N PRO A 65 -10.10 -5.18 -18.51
CA PRO A 65 -9.37 -5.39 -19.75
C PRO A 65 -9.89 -4.47 -20.85
N ILE A 66 -8.99 -3.84 -21.61
CA ILE A 66 -9.29 -3.03 -22.80
C ILE A 66 -8.73 -3.76 -24.02
N TYR A 67 -9.59 -4.35 -24.84
CA TYR A 67 -9.15 -5.14 -26.00
C TYR A 67 -8.93 -4.32 -27.28
N SER A 68 -9.36 -3.07 -27.28
CA SER A 68 -9.39 -2.24 -28.50
C SER A 68 -8.09 -1.44 -28.74
N GLN A 69 -7.30 -1.19 -27.70
CA GLN A 69 -6.11 -0.35 -27.79
C GLN A 69 -5.12 -0.66 -26.66
N ASN A 70 -3.84 -0.42 -26.93
CA ASN A 70 -2.80 -0.51 -25.92
C ASN A 70 -2.94 0.67 -24.94
N GLN A 71 -3.41 0.40 -23.73
CA GLN A 71 -3.67 1.40 -22.70
C GLN A 71 -3.46 0.82 -21.31
N PHE A 72 -2.67 1.52 -20.50
CA PHE A 72 -2.53 1.21 -19.09
C PHE A 72 -2.94 2.43 -18.26
N GLU A 73 -4.03 2.31 -17.52
CA GLU A 73 -4.54 3.37 -16.64
C GLU A 73 -4.80 2.76 -15.26
N THR A 74 -4.37 3.40 -14.19
CA THR A 74 -4.63 2.89 -12.83
C THR A 74 -5.18 4.01 -11.96
N TYR A 75 -6.38 3.78 -11.42
CA TYR A 75 -7.02 4.61 -10.43
C TYR A 75 -6.85 3.99 -9.05
N PHE A 76 -6.05 4.66 -8.21
CA PHE A 76 -5.78 4.24 -6.84
C PHE A 76 -6.26 5.32 -5.87
N ASN A 77 -7.23 4.99 -5.02
CA ASN A 77 -7.79 5.88 -4.01
C ASN A 77 -7.86 5.16 -2.66
N CYS A 78 -7.00 5.57 -1.73
CA CYS A 78 -6.87 4.98 -0.41
C CYS A 78 -7.08 6.03 0.69
N ILE A 79 -7.90 5.71 1.69
CA ILE A 79 -8.09 6.54 2.88
C ILE A 79 -7.45 5.83 4.06
N ILE A 80 -6.33 6.39 4.51
CA ILE A 80 -5.55 5.92 5.64
C ILE A 80 -5.84 6.79 6.86
N LYS A 81 -6.14 6.17 8.00
CA LYS A 81 -6.29 6.81 9.30
C LYS A 81 -5.14 6.42 10.21
N LEU A 82 -4.36 7.41 10.62
CA LEU A 82 -3.32 7.28 11.64
C LEU A 82 -3.58 8.30 12.74
N LYS A 83 -3.52 7.89 14.02
CA LYS A 83 -3.61 8.86 15.12
C LYS A 83 -2.31 9.66 15.20
N LEU A 84 -2.42 10.98 15.34
CA LEU A 84 -1.29 11.90 15.46
C LEU A 84 -0.31 11.47 16.57
N VAL A 85 -0.83 10.95 17.69
CA VAL A 85 -0.02 10.46 18.82
C VAL A 85 1.04 9.44 18.41
N TYR A 86 0.73 8.53 17.46
CA TYR A 86 1.71 7.53 17.02
C TYR A 86 2.84 8.15 16.21
N ILE A 87 2.53 9.18 15.40
CA ILE A 87 3.52 9.95 14.64
C ILE A 87 4.44 10.70 15.61
N ILE A 88 3.88 11.33 16.65
CA ILE A 88 4.64 12.07 17.66
C ILE A 88 5.58 11.13 18.42
N ILE A 89 5.09 9.97 18.88
CA ILE A 89 5.92 8.99 19.59
C ILE A 89 7.06 8.49 18.69
N ALA A 90 6.75 8.12 17.45
CA ALA A 90 7.76 7.69 16.49
C ALA A 90 8.82 8.77 16.21
N GLY A 91 8.38 10.01 16.03
CA GLY A 91 9.26 11.16 15.85
C GLY A 91 10.14 11.42 17.06
N PHE A 92 9.59 11.32 18.27
CA PHE A 92 10.33 11.52 19.52
C PHE A 92 11.38 10.42 19.75
N ILE A 93 11.04 9.16 19.50
CA ILE A 93 11.99 8.03 19.56
C ILE A 93 13.10 8.22 18.52
N GLY A 94 12.75 8.60 17.29
CA GLY A 94 13.71 8.87 16.22
C GLY A 94 14.63 10.05 16.55
N LEU A 95 14.11 11.11 17.17
CA LEU A 95 14.88 12.27 17.58
C LEU A 95 15.86 11.91 18.71
N LYS A 96 15.40 11.20 19.75
CA LYS A 96 16.28 10.71 20.82
C LYS A 96 17.40 9.80 20.30
N ALA A 97 17.10 8.95 19.32
CA ALA A 97 18.10 8.10 18.67
C ALA A 97 19.21 8.91 18.00
N LYS A 98 18.83 10.02 17.33
CA LYS A 98 19.77 10.89 16.63
C LYS A 98 20.66 11.68 17.60
N PHE A 99 20.12 12.08 18.76
CA PHE A 99 20.88 12.78 19.80
C PHE A 99 21.82 11.83 20.58
N LYS A 100 21.38 10.62 20.91
CA LYS A 100 22.22 9.64 21.64
C LYS A 100 23.31 8.99 20.76
N GLY A 101 23.14 9.02 19.43
CA GLY A 101 24.18 8.61 18.47
C GLY A 101 25.31 9.62 18.29
N GLY A 102 25.25 10.80 18.93
CA GLY A 102 26.33 11.79 18.95
C GLY A 102 27.30 11.65 20.14
N GLU A 103 27.03 10.76 21.09
CA GLU A 103 27.85 10.52 22.29
C GLU A 103 28.72 9.25 22.20
N SER A 104 28.97 8.74 21.00
CA SER A 104 29.94 7.66 20.76
C SER A 104 30.92 8.07 19.68
N SER A 105 31.47 9.27 19.84
CA SER A 105 32.64 9.75 19.11
C SER A 105 33.26 10.93 19.85
N VAL A 106 33.66 10.72 21.11
CA VAL A 106 34.72 11.48 21.78
C VAL A 106 35.54 10.51 22.59
#